data_AF-A0A1F3QH31-F1
#
_entry.id   AF-A0A1F3QH31-F1
#
_cell.length_a   1.000
_cell.length_b   1.000
_cell.length_c   1.000
_cell.angle_alpha   90.00
_cell.angle_beta   90.00
_cell.angle_gamma   90.00
#
_symmetry.space_group_name_H-M   'P 1'
#
loop_
_entity.id
_entity.type
_entity.pdbx_description
1 polymer ?
#
loop_
_entity_poly.entity_id
_entity_poly.type
_entity_poly.pdbx_seq_one_letter_code
_entity_poly.pdbx_strand_id
1 'polypeptide(L)'
;MKILKYIIVVIIIGLSFIIGLICRNIPIVTLNTEVKIFEPINFILTLLIGISIPFFIKRWIEDNRQIKNFIIDELKTTLREVEIVKDKLKFCYVQKTISPSDKQEINVLFEQADLKMNCLEEILKESFPKETENNRNELKAEYINYWKFTTNSEMMSSQFNSVSESFYRTHNEGFSKYESKVKLMITRIHRL
;
A
#
# COMPACT_ATOMS: atom_id res chain seq x y z
N MET A 1 4.50 15.96 11.81
CA MET A 1 3.66 15.88 13.04
C MET A 1 4.10 16.79 14.19
N LYS A 2 5.40 17.09 14.40
CA LYS A 2 5.86 17.95 15.52
C LYS A 2 5.30 19.39 15.46
N ILE A 3 5.39 20.06 14.29
CA ILE A 3 4.87 21.42 14.08
C ILE A 3 3.36 21.51 14.31
N LEU A 4 2.61 20.49 13.91
CA LEU A 4 1.15 20.43 14.10
C LEU A 4 0.78 20.31 15.58
N LYS A 5 1.55 19.54 16.37
CA LYS A 5 1.37 19.49 17.84
C LYS A 5 1.57 20.86 18.48
N TYR A 6 2.57 21.63 18.01
CA TYR A 6 2.78 22.99 18.51
C TYR A 6 1.64 23.95 18.16
N ILE A 7 1.10 23.88 16.93
CA ILE A 7 -0.05 24.69 16.52
C ILE A 7 -1.29 24.38 17.37
N ILE A 8 -1.58 23.10 17.64
CA ILE A 8 -2.70 22.69 18.50
C ILE A 8 -2.51 23.22 19.92
N VAL A 9 -1.31 23.11 20.48
CA VAL A 9 -1.00 23.61 21.83
C VAL A 9 -1.19 25.13 21.90
N VAL A 10 -0.74 25.86 20.89
CA VAL A 10 -0.93 27.33 20.81
C VAL A 10 -2.41 27.69 20.72
N ILE A 11 -3.21 26.95 19.94
CA ILE A 11 -4.67 27.16 19.85
C ILE A 11 -5.36 26.88 21.19
N ILE A 12 -4.99 25.80 21.89
CA ILE A 12 -5.55 25.45 23.20
C ILE A 12 -5.19 26.52 24.24
N ILE A 13 -3.94 26.99 24.26
CA ILE A 13 -3.51 28.07 25.17
C ILE A 13 -4.26 29.37 24.84
N GLY A 14 -4.40 29.71 23.55
CA GLY A 14 -5.16 30.88 23.10
C GLY A 14 -6.62 30.83 23.51
N LEU A 15 -7.28 29.69 23.32
CA LEU A 15 -8.67 29.47 23.75
C LEU A 15 -8.80 29.55 25.27
N SER A 16 -7.87 28.97 26.02
CA SER A 16 -7.87 29.00 27.49
C SER A 16 -7.67 30.41 28.03
N PHE A 17 -6.83 31.21 27.38
CA PHE A 17 -6.61 32.61 27.72
C PHE A 17 -7.84 33.48 27.41
N ILE A 18 -8.49 33.25 26.26
CA ILE A 18 -9.75 33.94 25.89
C ILE A 18 -10.86 33.58 26.88
N ILE A 19 -11.03 32.30 27.23
CA ILE A 19 -12.00 31.86 28.24
C ILE A 19 -11.68 32.48 29.61
N GLY A 20 -10.40 32.52 30.02
CA GLY A 20 -9.96 33.13 31.27
C GLY A 20 -10.23 34.64 31.33
N LEU A 21 -10.02 35.36 30.22
CA LEU A 21 -10.34 36.78 30.12
C LEU A 21 -11.86 37.04 30.15
N ILE A 22 -12.65 36.21 29.49
CA ILE A 22 -14.11 36.26 29.52
C ILE A 22 -14.62 36.01 30.94
N CYS A 23 -14.11 34.98 31.63
CA CYS A 23 -14.46 34.69 33.03
C CYS A 23 -14.04 35.80 34.01
N ARG A 24 -12.93 36.50 33.76
CA ARG A 24 -12.42 37.58 34.62
C ARG A 24 -13.18 38.90 34.46
N ASN A 25 -13.60 39.22 33.23
CA ASN A 25 -14.21 40.52 32.92
C ASN A 25 -15.75 40.50 32.87
N ILE A 26 -16.38 39.34 33.03
CA ILE A 26 -17.84 39.27 33.22
C ILE A 26 -18.13 39.50 34.72
N PRO A 27 -18.77 40.62 35.11
CA PRO A 27 -19.29 40.76 36.45
C PRO A 27 -20.32 39.64 36.65
N ILE A 28 -20.16 38.86 37.72
CA ILE A 28 -21.02 37.75 38.18
C ILE A 28 -22.32 37.66 37.37
N VAL A 29 -22.24 36.81 36.35
CA VAL A 29 -23.31 36.20 35.56
C VAL A 29 -24.71 36.47 36.14
N THR A 30 -25.33 37.57 35.72
CA THR A 30 -26.76 37.53 35.42
C THR A 30 -26.82 36.95 34.01
N LEU A 31 -26.65 35.62 33.92
CA LEU A 31 -27.02 34.89 32.70
C LEU A 31 -28.46 35.31 32.45
N ASN A 32 -28.69 36.14 31.44
CA ASN A 32 -30.04 36.42 31.01
C ASN A 32 -30.69 35.05 30.78
N THR A 33 -31.74 34.73 31.52
CA THR A 33 -32.38 33.40 31.54
C THR A 33 -32.91 33.00 30.16
N GLU A 34 -32.90 33.94 29.20
CA GLU A 34 -33.18 33.75 27.79
C GLU A 34 -32.05 33.03 27.02
N VAL A 35 -30.78 33.26 27.38
CA VAL A 35 -29.63 32.64 26.71
C VAL A 35 -29.37 31.28 27.33
N LYS A 36 -29.84 30.25 26.65
CA LYS A 36 -29.65 28.86 27.10
C LYS A 36 -28.16 28.52 27.00
N ILE A 37 -27.62 27.92 28.05
CA ILE A 37 -26.21 27.46 28.15
C ILE A 37 -25.76 26.64 26.92
N PHE A 38 -26.70 26.01 26.21
CA PHE A 38 -26.46 25.25 24.98
C PHE A 38 -26.00 26.11 23.78
N GLU A 39 -26.37 27.40 23.72
CA GLU A 39 -26.04 28.30 22.60
C GLU A 39 -24.53 28.58 22.48
N PRO A 40 -23.82 29.04 23.54
CA PRO A 40 -22.36 29.21 23.47
C PRO A 40 -21.62 27.88 23.26
N ILE A 41 -22.14 26.76 23.79
CA ILE A 41 -21.57 25.43 23.59
C ILE A 41 -21.66 25.03 22.11
N ASN A 42 -22.83 25.21 21.48
CA ASN A 42 -23.01 24.95 20.05
C ASN A 42 -22.13 25.83 19.17
N PHE A 43 -21.97 27.10 19.52
CA PHE A 43 -21.08 28.00 18.79
C PHE A 43 -19.63 27.49 18.83
N ILE A 44 -19.14 27.12 20.02
CA ILE A 44 -17.79 26.56 20.18
C ILE A 44 -17.65 25.25 19.40
N LEU A 45 -18.61 24.32 19.51
CA LEU A 45 -18.61 23.05 18.78
C LEU A 45 -18.58 23.26 17.27
N THR A 46 -19.41 24.18 16.75
CA THR A 46 -19.48 24.48 15.31
C THR A 46 -18.14 25.01 14.80
N LEU A 47 -17.50 25.90 15.56
CA LEU A 47 -16.19 26.45 15.23
C LEU A 47 -15.11 25.36 15.27
N LEU A 48 -15.17 24.47 16.27
CA LEU A 48 -14.24 23.34 16.44
C LEU A 48 -14.37 22.33 15.28
N ILE A 49 -15.59 22.00 14.88
CA ILE A 49 -15.87 21.13 13.72
C ILE A 49 -15.40 21.80 12.42
N GLY A 50 -15.73 23.08 12.24
CA GLY A 50 -15.37 23.88 11.06
C GLY A 50 -13.87 23.97 10.82
N ILE A 51 -13.07 24.03 11.88
CA ILE A 51 -11.59 24.00 11.79
C ILE A 51 -11.08 22.56 11.68
N SER A 52 -11.66 21.63 12.45
CA SER A 52 -11.10 20.28 12.57
C SER A 52 -11.27 19.42 11.31
N ILE A 53 -12.41 19.53 10.62
CA ILE A 53 -12.67 18.73 9.42
C ILE A 53 -11.64 19.05 8.32
N PRO A 54 -11.44 20.31 7.89
CA PRO A 54 -10.50 20.60 6.81
C PRO A 54 -9.04 20.35 7.17
N PHE A 55 -8.64 20.60 8.43
CA PHE A 55 -7.24 20.51 8.83
C PHE A 55 -6.79 19.09 9.21
N PHE A 56 -7.64 18.34 9.91
CA PHE A 56 -7.27 17.03 10.42
C PHE A 56 -7.88 15.90 9.62
N ILE A 57 -9.21 15.90 9.46
CA ILE A 57 -9.92 14.78 8.84
C ILE A 57 -9.58 14.70 7.36
N LYS A 58 -9.72 15.81 6.62
CA LYS A 58 -9.42 15.84 5.18
C LYS A 58 -7.97 15.46 4.90
N ARG A 59 -7.03 16.03 5.64
CA ARG A 59 -5.59 15.73 5.50
C ARG A 59 -5.28 14.27 5.81
N TRP A 60 -5.82 13.72 6.89
CA TRP A 60 -5.60 12.33 7.26
C TRP A 60 -6.14 11.35 6.21
N ILE A 61 -7.32 11.63 5.64
CA ILE A 61 -7.90 10.86 4.54
C ILE A 61 -7.02 10.95 3.29
N GLU A 62 -6.55 12.15 2.94
CA GLU A 62 -5.68 12.38 1.78
C GLU A 62 -4.34 11.67 1.92
N ASP A 63 -3.66 11.79 3.06
CA ASP A 63 -2.38 11.14 3.35
C ASP A 63 -2.52 9.61 3.25
N ASN A 64 -3.59 9.04 3.83
CA ASN A 64 -3.85 7.60 3.76
C ASN A 64 -4.14 7.14 2.32
N ARG A 65 -4.90 7.93 1.55
CA ARG A 65 -5.15 7.66 0.13
C ARG A 65 -3.86 7.68 -0.70
N GLN A 66 -2.96 8.62 -0.42
CA GLN A 66 -1.66 8.70 -1.10
C GLN A 66 -0.81 7.47 -0.85
N ILE A 67 -0.72 7.01 0.41
CA ILE A 67 0.02 5.79 0.77
C ILE A 67 -0.55 4.57 0.04
N LYS A 68 -1.89 4.41 0.04
CA LYS A 68 -2.54 3.31 -0.69
C LYS A 68 -2.21 3.33 -2.17
N ASN A 69 -2.34 4.48 -2.82
CA ASN A 69 -2.02 4.64 -4.24
C ASN A 69 -0.56 4.30 -4.54
N PHE A 70 0.36 4.77 -3.70
CA PHE A 70 1.78 4.43 -3.81
C PHE A 70 2.02 2.92 -3.76
N ILE A 71 1.42 2.22 -2.78
CA ILE A 71 1.54 0.76 -2.65
C ILE A 71 0.93 0.03 -3.85
N ILE A 72 -0.22 0.52 -4.36
CA ILE A 72 -0.87 -0.04 -5.54
C ILE A 72 0.04 0.07 -6.76
N ASP A 73 0.73 1.20 -6.92
CA ASP A 73 1.64 1.40 -8.03
C ASP A 73 2.93 0.58 -7.88
N GLU A 74 3.43 0.36 -6.66
CA GLU A 74 4.53 -0.59 -6.43
C GLU A 74 4.10 -2.03 -6.73
N LEU A 75 2.90 -2.46 -6.31
CA LEU A 75 2.33 -3.77 -6.65
C LEU A 75 2.24 -3.99 -8.17
N LYS A 76 1.79 -2.99 -8.93
CA LYS A 76 1.76 -3.04 -10.39
C LYS A 76 3.17 -3.11 -10.98
N THR A 77 4.12 -2.40 -10.39
CA THR A 77 5.51 -2.40 -10.84
C THR A 77 6.15 -3.76 -10.61
N THR A 78 5.99 -4.37 -9.42
CA THR A 78 6.45 -5.74 -9.15
C THR A 78 5.81 -6.75 -10.11
N LEU A 79 4.51 -6.62 -10.40
CA LEU A 79 3.83 -7.49 -11.37
C LEU A 79 4.46 -7.38 -12.76
N ARG A 80 4.79 -6.17 -13.22
CA ARG A 80 5.44 -5.96 -14.52
C ARG A 80 6.81 -6.64 -14.58
N GLU A 81 7.62 -6.58 -13.53
CA GLU A 81 8.92 -7.26 -13.50
C GLU A 81 8.77 -8.78 -13.68
N VAL A 82 7.76 -9.38 -13.03
CA VAL A 82 7.45 -10.81 -13.20
C VAL A 82 6.83 -11.11 -14.58
N GLU A 83 6.10 -10.16 -15.17
CA GLU A 83 5.56 -10.27 -16.53
C GLU A 83 6.68 -10.28 -17.59
N ILE A 84 7.78 -9.55 -17.38
CA ILE A 84 8.96 -9.61 -18.27
C ILE A 84 9.52 -11.04 -18.34
N VAL A 85 9.57 -11.75 -17.21
CA VAL A 85 9.99 -13.17 -17.18
C VAL A 85 9.06 -14.05 -18.02
N LYS A 86 7.74 -13.86 -17.88
CA LYS A 86 6.75 -14.59 -18.66
C LYS A 86 6.91 -14.32 -20.16
N ASP A 87 7.14 -13.06 -20.53
CA ASP A 87 7.33 -12.66 -21.93
C ASP A 87 8.62 -13.25 -22.51
N LYS A 88 9.69 -13.33 -21.71
CA LYS A 88 10.93 -14.01 -22.11
C LYS A 88 10.69 -15.50 -22.36
N LEU A 89 9.90 -16.18 -21.54
CA LEU A 89 9.55 -17.59 -21.76
C LEU A 89 8.61 -17.81 -22.93
N LYS A 90 7.66 -16.89 -23.14
CA LYS A 90 6.82 -16.88 -24.35
C LYS A 90 7.68 -16.75 -25.62
N PHE A 91 8.70 -15.90 -25.61
CA PHE A 91 9.63 -15.77 -26.72
C PHE A 91 10.37 -17.09 -26.99
N CYS A 92 10.91 -17.73 -25.94
CA CYS A 92 11.58 -19.04 -26.07
C CYS A 92 10.62 -20.14 -26.59
N TYR A 93 9.36 -20.11 -26.16
CA TYR A 93 8.32 -21.02 -26.65
C TYR A 93 8.03 -20.82 -28.14
N VAL A 94 7.87 -19.58 -28.59
CA VAL A 94 7.63 -19.25 -30.01
C VAL A 94 8.81 -19.68 -30.88
N GLN A 95 10.05 -19.50 -30.40
CA GLN A 95 11.26 -19.96 -31.09
C GLN A 95 11.46 -21.48 -31.03
N LYS A 96 10.71 -22.18 -30.18
CA LYS A 96 10.85 -23.62 -29.88
C LYS A 96 12.23 -24.03 -29.35
N THR A 97 13.05 -23.06 -28.97
CA THR A 97 14.41 -23.26 -28.48
C THR A 97 14.65 -22.38 -27.26
N ILE A 98 15.41 -22.90 -26.30
CA ILE A 98 15.88 -22.13 -25.16
C ILE A 98 17.39 -22.31 -25.04
N SER A 99 18.13 -21.20 -25.16
CA SER A 99 19.59 -21.24 -25.03
C SER A 99 20.02 -21.16 -23.56
N PRO A 100 21.26 -21.57 -23.23
CA PRO A 100 21.83 -21.33 -21.91
C PRO A 100 21.83 -19.83 -21.52
N SER A 101 22.01 -18.93 -22.50
CA SER A 101 21.94 -17.48 -22.28
C SER A 101 20.54 -17.04 -21.85
N ASP A 102 19.49 -17.59 -22.46
CA ASP A 102 18.10 -17.27 -22.10
C ASP A 102 17.77 -17.73 -20.67
N LYS A 103 18.30 -18.89 -20.26
CA LYS A 103 18.15 -19.40 -18.89
C LYS A 103 18.83 -18.50 -17.86
N GLN A 104 20.03 -18.03 -18.18
CA GLN A 104 20.76 -17.08 -17.35
C GLN A 104 20.00 -15.75 -17.25
N GLU A 105 19.46 -15.25 -18.37
CA GLU A 105 18.65 -14.03 -18.40
C GLU A 105 17.39 -14.18 -17.55
N ILE A 106 16.68 -15.32 -17.63
CA ILE A 106 15.52 -15.61 -16.77
C ILE A 106 15.90 -15.56 -15.28
N ASN A 107 17.05 -16.10 -14.89
CA ASN A 107 17.52 -16.01 -13.51
C ASN A 107 17.79 -14.56 -13.09
N VAL A 108 18.47 -13.78 -13.92
CA VAL A 108 18.74 -12.35 -13.66
C VAL A 108 17.44 -11.56 -13.52
N LEU A 109 16.45 -11.82 -14.37
CA LEU A 109 15.12 -11.18 -14.28
C LEU A 109 14.41 -11.56 -12.97
N PHE A 110 14.52 -12.79 -12.51
CA PHE A 110 13.98 -13.19 -11.21
C PHE A 110 14.73 -12.57 -10.03
N GLU A 111 16.05 -12.39 -10.11
CA GLU A 111 16.81 -11.68 -9.08
C GLU A 111 16.34 -10.22 -8.96
N GLN A 112 16.09 -9.55 -10.09
CA GLN A 112 15.54 -8.19 -10.11
C GLN A 112 14.12 -8.15 -9.52
N ALA A 113 13.27 -9.11 -9.90
CA ALA A 113 11.92 -9.23 -9.36
C ALA A 113 11.93 -9.53 -7.85
N ASP A 114 12.89 -10.32 -7.35
CA ASP A 114 13.02 -10.66 -5.93
C ASP A 114 13.39 -9.43 -5.10
N LEU A 115 14.33 -8.60 -5.57
CA LEU A 115 14.67 -7.33 -4.93
C LEU A 115 13.45 -6.42 -4.82
N LYS A 116 12.63 -6.35 -5.88
CA LYS A 116 11.37 -5.59 -5.88
C LYS A 116 10.33 -6.18 -4.93
N MET A 117 10.21 -7.50 -4.88
CA MET A 117 9.30 -8.19 -3.97
C MET A 117 9.67 -7.96 -2.50
N ASN A 118 10.96 -7.99 -2.17
CA ASN A 118 11.46 -7.69 -0.82
C ASN A 118 11.21 -6.22 -0.45
N CYS A 119 11.44 -5.28 -1.37
CA CYS A 119 11.11 -3.87 -1.16
C CYS A 119 9.61 -3.66 -0.88
N LEU A 120 8.76 -4.28 -1.68
CA LEU A 120 7.30 -4.25 -1.51
C LEU A 120 6.87 -4.83 -0.15
N GLU A 121 7.48 -5.93 0.28
CA GLU A 121 7.21 -6.54 1.58
C GLU A 121 7.50 -5.57 2.73
N GLU A 122 8.64 -4.89 2.70
CA GLU A 122 9.03 -3.91 3.71
C GLU A 122 8.09 -2.69 3.72
N ILE A 123 7.74 -2.15 2.55
CA ILE A 123 6.76 -1.06 2.44
C ILE A 123 5.41 -1.45 3.06
N LEU A 124 4.94 -2.67 2.80
CA LEU A 124 3.67 -3.16 3.32
C LEU A 124 3.71 -3.41 4.83
N LYS A 125 4.85 -3.87 5.38
CA LYS A 125 5.06 -4.03 6.82
C LYS A 125 5.03 -2.68 7.53
N GLU A 126 5.70 -1.68 6.99
CA GLU A 126 5.74 -0.33 7.58
C GLU A 126 4.40 0.39 7.48
N SER A 127 3.67 0.21 6.39
CA SER A 127 2.41 0.93 6.14
C SER A 127 1.19 0.29 6.81
N PHE A 128 1.08 -1.05 6.71
CA PHE A 128 -0.11 -1.81 7.15
C PHE A 128 0.30 -3.17 7.76
N PRO A 129 0.99 -3.18 8.91
CA PRO A 129 1.65 -4.36 9.45
C PRO A 129 0.71 -5.53 9.70
N LYS A 130 -0.48 -5.27 10.26
CA LYS A 130 -1.44 -6.32 10.67
C LYS A 130 -2.45 -6.64 9.57
N GLU A 131 -2.93 -5.62 8.89
CA GLU A 131 -4.01 -5.70 7.91
C GLU A 131 -3.59 -6.46 6.66
N THR A 132 -2.28 -6.48 6.36
CA THR A 132 -1.74 -7.12 5.15
C THR A 132 -0.95 -8.39 5.40
N GLU A 133 -0.78 -8.84 6.65
CA GLU A 133 0.08 -9.99 7.00
C GLU A 133 -0.24 -11.26 6.21
N ASN A 134 -1.48 -11.73 6.27
CA ASN A 134 -1.90 -12.93 5.54
C ASN A 134 -1.71 -12.76 4.03
N ASN A 135 -2.01 -11.58 3.49
CA ASN A 135 -1.91 -11.31 2.06
C ASN A 135 -0.46 -11.28 1.57
N ARG A 136 0.44 -10.68 2.36
CA ARG A 136 1.88 -10.66 2.09
C ARG A 136 2.42 -12.08 2.02
N ASN A 137 2.07 -12.91 3.00
CA ASN A 137 2.52 -14.30 3.08
C ASN A 137 2.00 -15.12 1.89
N GLU A 138 0.71 -14.99 1.55
CA GLU A 138 0.13 -15.65 0.37
C GLU A 138 0.78 -15.20 -0.95
N LEU A 139 0.97 -13.88 -1.12
CA LEU A 139 1.58 -13.32 -2.33
C LEU A 139 3.03 -13.81 -2.49
N LYS A 140 3.81 -13.79 -1.41
CA LYS A 140 5.19 -14.29 -1.38
C LYS A 140 5.26 -15.78 -1.67
N ALA A 141 4.33 -16.56 -1.12
CA ALA A 141 4.27 -18.00 -1.39
C ALA A 141 4.01 -18.29 -2.87
N GLU A 142 3.02 -17.63 -3.50
CA GLU A 142 2.75 -17.83 -4.94
C GLU A 142 3.90 -17.33 -5.82
N TYR A 143 4.55 -16.23 -5.46
CA TYR A 143 5.75 -15.75 -6.14
C TYR A 143 6.88 -16.79 -6.09
N ILE A 144 7.20 -17.32 -4.90
CA ILE A 144 8.24 -18.33 -4.72
C ILE A 144 7.88 -19.63 -5.47
N ASN A 145 6.61 -20.02 -5.48
CA ASN A 145 6.15 -21.20 -6.22
C ASN A 145 6.38 -21.03 -7.72
N TYR A 146 6.04 -19.86 -8.26
CA TYR A 146 6.25 -19.54 -9.67
C TYR A 146 7.74 -19.47 -10.03
N TRP A 147 8.56 -18.84 -9.18
CA TRP A 147 10.01 -18.80 -9.34
C TRP A 147 10.60 -20.22 -9.37
N LYS A 148 10.34 -21.03 -8.34
CA LYS A 148 10.83 -22.42 -8.24
C LYS A 148 10.41 -23.29 -9.41
N PHE A 149 9.19 -23.13 -9.91
CA PHE A 149 8.73 -23.86 -11.09
C PHE A 149 9.55 -23.46 -12.33
N THR A 150 9.78 -22.16 -12.50
CA THR A 150 10.42 -21.60 -13.69
C THR A 150 11.94 -21.80 -13.69
N THR A 151 12.54 -21.91 -12.51
CA THR A 151 13.99 -22.14 -12.32
C THR A 151 14.29 -23.53 -11.77
N ASN A 152 13.43 -24.51 -12.04
CA ASN A 152 13.67 -25.88 -11.57
C ASN A 152 14.91 -26.50 -12.23
N SER A 153 15.45 -27.55 -11.60
CA SER A 153 16.66 -28.23 -12.09
C SER A 153 16.50 -28.82 -13.49
N GLU A 154 15.29 -29.22 -13.86
CA GLU A 154 14.96 -29.73 -15.19
C GLU A 154 15.08 -28.65 -16.27
N MET A 155 14.46 -27.50 -16.07
CA MET A 155 14.53 -26.33 -16.95
C MET A 155 15.97 -25.82 -17.07
N MET A 156 16.70 -25.81 -15.95
CA MET A 156 18.11 -25.36 -15.90
C MET A 156 19.10 -26.39 -16.44
N SER A 157 18.67 -27.63 -16.71
CA SER A 157 19.56 -28.67 -17.24
C SER A 157 20.01 -28.37 -18.67
N SER A 158 21.19 -28.86 -19.06
CA SER A 158 21.67 -28.80 -20.45
C SER A 158 20.84 -29.66 -21.42
N GLN A 159 19.93 -30.50 -20.90
CA GLN A 159 19.07 -31.37 -21.69
C GLN A 159 17.75 -30.68 -22.10
N PHE A 160 17.35 -29.62 -21.38
CA PHE A 160 16.15 -28.85 -21.68
C PHE A 160 16.44 -27.80 -22.75
N ASN A 161 16.27 -28.15 -24.01
CA ASN A 161 16.63 -27.28 -25.15
C ASN A 161 15.41 -26.70 -25.88
N SER A 162 14.19 -27.10 -25.51
CA SER A 162 12.94 -26.64 -26.11
C SER A 162 11.83 -26.54 -25.07
N VAL A 163 11.01 -25.50 -25.17
CA VAL A 163 9.85 -25.33 -24.30
C VAL A 163 8.67 -26.11 -24.87
N SER A 164 8.23 -27.16 -24.17
CA SER A 164 7.04 -27.94 -24.58
C SER A 164 5.75 -27.16 -24.32
N GLU A 165 4.68 -27.51 -25.06
CA GLU A 165 3.36 -26.92 -24.85
C GLU A 165 2.82 -27.18 -23.44
N SER A 166 3.03 -28.39 -22.91
CA SER A 166 2.62 -28.74 -21.55
C SER A 166 3.33 -27.89 -20.51
N PHE A 167 4.64 -27.64 -20.68
CA PHE A 167 5.41 -26.76 -19.80
C PHE A 167 4.91 -25.32 -19.90
N TYR A 168 4.71 -24.81 -21.11
CA TYR A 168 4.23 -23.44 -21.33
C TYR A 168 2.83 -23.19 -20.75
N ARG A 169 1.95 -24.20 -20.81
CA ARG A 169 0.63 -24.13 -20.16
C ARG A 169 0.75 -24.02 -18.64
N THR A 170 1.52 -24.91 -18.01
CA THR A 170 1.74 -24.87 -16.55
C THR A 170 2.42 -23.58 -16.11
N HIS A 171 3.35 -23.06 -16.91
CA HIS A 171 3.98 -21.76 -16.70
C HIS A 171 2.93 -20.63 -16.67
N ASN A 172 2.04 -20.57 -17.65
CA ASN A 172 0.95 -19.58 -17.69
C ASN A 172 -0.03 -19.73 -16.53
N GLU A 173 -0.34 -20.95 -16.10
CA GLU A 173 -1.16 -21.21 -14.92
C GLU A 173 -0.49 -20.69 -13.64
N GLY A 174 0.81 -20.93 -13.48
CA GLY A 174 1.60 -20.41 -12.36
C GLY A 174 1.62 -18.89 -12.32
N PHE A 175 1.90 -18.24 -13.45
CA PHE A 175 1.85 -16.79 -13.56
C PHE A 175 0.44 -16.24 -13.24
N SER A 176 -0.62 -16.87 -13.77
CA SER A 176 -2.00 -16.42 -13.58
C SER A 176 -2.43 -16.48 -12.10
N LYS A 177 -1.94 -17.46 -11.34
CA LYS A 177 -2.16 -17.54 -9.88
C LYS A 177 -1.49 -16.37 -9.16
N TYR A 178 -0.23 -16.09 -9.48
CA TYR A 178 0.49 -14.95 -8.93
C TYR A 178 -0.20 -13.62 -9.29
N GLU A 179 -0.52 -13.39 -10.56
CA GLU A 179 -1.22 -12.20 -11.05
C GLU A 179 -2.56 -12.00 -10.32
N SER A 180 -3.32 -13.08 -10.13
CA SER A 180 -4.58 -13.04 -9.40
C SER A 180 -4.38 -12.59 -7.95
N LYS A 181 -3.34 -13.08 -7.26
CA LYS A 181 -3.02 -12.64 -5.90
C LYS A 181 -2.61 -11.17 -5.85
N VAL A 182 -1.84 -10.68 -6.82
CA VAL A 182 -1.50 -9.24 -6.91
C VAL A 182 -2.77 -8.41 -7.07
N LYS A 183 -3.67 -8.77 -8.00
CA LYS A 183 -4.92 -8.03 -8.25
C LYS A 183 -5.87 -8.05 -7.04
N LEU A 184 -5.96 -9.19 -6.34
CA LEU A 184 -6.70 -9.29 -5.08
C LEU A 184 -6.08 -8.40 -4.00
N MET A 185 -4.75 -8.34 -3.92
CA MET A 185 -4.05 -7.47 -2.98
C MET A 185 -4.31 -5.99 -3.27
N ILE A 186 -4.25 -5.56 -4.53
CA ILE A 186 -4.62 -4.19 -4.95
C ILE A 186 -6.04 -3.83 -4.50
N THR A 187 -6.98 -4.75 -4.66
CA THR A 187 -8.38 -4.56 -4.26
C THR A 187 -8.52 -4.46 -2.74
N ARG A 188 -7.74 -5.23 -1.97
CA ARG A 188 -7.72 -5.16 -0.50
C ARG A 188 -7.12 -3.84 -0.03
N ILE A 189 -6.02 -3.37 -0.62
CA ILE A 189 -5.40 -2.07 -0.28
C ILE A 189 -6.35 -0.90 -0.53
N HIS A 190 -7.19 -0.95 -1.59
CA HIS A 190 -8.25 0.06 -1.81
C HIS A 190 -9.29 0.12 -0.69
N ARG A 191 -9.49 -0.99 0.05
CA ARG A 191 -10.54 -1.14 1.07
C ARG A 191 -10.05 -0.93 2.50
N LEU A 192 -8.73 -0.94 2.72
CA LEU A 192 -8.12 -0.36 3.93
C LEU A 192 -8.42 1.14 3.97
#